data_AF-A0A1J5KML8-F1
#
_entry.id   AF-A0A1J5KML8-F1
#
_cell.length_a   1.000
_cell.length_b   1.000
_cell.length_c   1.000
_cell.angle_alpha   90.00
_cell.angle_beta   90.00
_cell.angle_gamma   90.00
#
_symmetry.space_group_name_H-M   'P 1'
#
loop_
_entity.id
_entity.type
_entity.pdbx_description
1 polymer ?
#
loop_
_entity_poly.entity_id
_entity_poly.type
_entity_poly.pdbx_seq_one_letter_code
_entity_poly.pdbx_strand_id
1 'polypeptide(L)'
;MDKSLIIDKIVQGIDTEVTMAGDEATKGALLSEKDMYEEISLDDKSGKVQIGSVVRLNYNGKINTYFLAPSGMGNIMKVGNEAVVVISVFSTLGDAILQSEKGDEVVIDMRGQERKYLVEEII
;
A
#
# COMPACT_ATOMS: atom_id res chain seq x y z
N MET A 1 -9.69 9.03 -5.43
CA MET A 1 -8.56 9.38 -4.53
C MET A 1 -7.39 9.74 -5.42
N ASP A 2 -6.56 10.71 -5.03
CA ASP A 2 -5.37 11.05 -5.80
C ASP A 2 -4.19 10.19 -5.35
N LYS A 3 -3.72 9.29 -6.24
CA LYS A 3 -2.63 8.36 -5.94
C LYS A 3 -1.28 9.07 -5.87
N SER A 4 -1.08 10.17 -6.60
CA SER A 4 0.19 10.89 -6.54
C SER A 4 0.41 11.50 -5.15
N LEU A 5 -0.65 12.00 -4.50
CA LEU A 5 -0.56 12.52 -3.14
C LEU A 5 -0.16 11.47 -2.09
N ILE A 6 -0.44 10.19 -2.35
CA ILE A 6 0.03 9.09 -1.49
C ILE A 6 1.53 8.91 -1.66
N ILE A 7 1.99 8.79 -2.92
CA ILE A 7 3.41 8.64 -3.25
C ILE A 7 4.22 9.82 -2.71
N ASP A 8 3.78 11.06 -2.98
CA ASP A 8 4.46 12.28 -2.53
C ASP A 8 4.65 12.29 -1.00
N LYS A 9 3.63 11.87 -0.24
CA LYS A 9 3.71 11.79 1.22
C LYS A 9 4.69 10.72 1.70
N ILE A 10 4.72 9.57 1.04
CA ILE A 10 5.66 8.49 1.37
C ILE A 10 7.08 8.97 1.10
N VAL A 11 7.33 9.51 -0.09
CA VAL A 11 8.64 10.03 -0.49
C VAL A 11 9.13 11.13 0.46
N GLN A 12 8.26 12.07 0.85
CA GLN A 12 8.59 13.10 1.85
C GLN A 12 8.96 12.49 3.22
N GLY A 13 8.27 11.43 3.64
CA GLY A 13 8.60 10.68 4.84
C GLY A 13 10.00 10.08 4.76
N ILE A 14 10.30 9.40 3.66
CA ILE A 14 11.61 8.79 3.41
C ILE A 14 12.71 9.87 3.37
N ASP A 15 12.49 10.99 2.69
CA ASP A 15 13.46 12.11 2.63
C ASP A 15 13.78 12.67 4.03
N THR A 16 12.77 12.71 4.91
CA THR A 16 12.96 13.11 6.31
C THR A 16 13.83 12.10 7.04
N GLU A 17 13.57 10.80 6.88
CA GLU A 17 14.37 9.73 7.48
C GLU A 17 15.82 9.70 6.95
N VAL A 18 16.03 9.92 5.66
CA VAL A 18 17.36 10.04 5.04
C VAL A 18 18.16 11.18 5.66
N THR A 19 17.51 12.32 5.92
CA THR A 19 18.13 13.48 6.56
C THR A 19 18.53 13.18 8.01
N MET A 20 17.75 12.34 8.70
CA MET A 20 17.97 11.96 10.10
C MET A 20 18.94 10.77 10.27
N ALA A 21 19.21 10.02 9.20
CA ALA A 21 20.08 8.85 9.25
C ALA A 21 21.54 9.22 9.55
N GLY A 22 22.12 8.53 10.55
CA GLY A 22 23.48 8.80 11.05
C GLY A 22 24.61 8.11 10.28
N ASP A 23 24.29 7.16 9.40
CA ASP A 23 25.25 6.38 8.64
C ASP A 23 24.85 6.21 7.17
N GLU A 24 25.85 6.00 6.30
CA GLU A 24 25.66 5.92 4.85
C GLU A 24 24.95 4.64 4.39
N ALA A 25 25.02 3.55 5.15
CA ALA A 25 24.35 2.30 4.78
C ALA A 25 22.83 2.43 4.94
N THR A 26 22.38 3.02 6.05
CA THR A 26 20.98 3.34 6.30
C THR A 26 20.43 4.31 5.25
N LYS A 27 21.17 5.38 4.94
CA LYS A 27 20.78 6.32 3.87
C LYS A 27 20.65 5.63 2.52
N GLY A 28 21.61 4.78 2.16
CA GLY A 28 21.58 4.02 0.91
C GLY A 28 20.33 3.15 0.79
N ALA A 29 19.97 2.45 1.86
CA ALA A 29 18.75 1.62 1.90
C ALA A 29 17.47 2.47 1.72
N LEU A 30 17.37 3.60 2.42
CA LEU A 30 16.23 4.51 2.31
C LEU A 30 16.12 5.15 0.92
N LEU A 31 17.24 5.52 0.30
CA LEU A 31 17.25 6.05 -1.07
C LEU A 31 16.80 4.98 -2.08
N SER A 32 17.27 3.74 -1.94
CA SER A 32 16.78 2.63 -2.77
C SER A 32 15.28 2.37 -2.57
N GLU A 33 14.78 2.51 -1.35
CA GLU A 33 13.34 2.43 -1.08
C GLU A 33 12.58 3.57 -1.77
N LYS A 34 13.07 4.81 -1.67
CA LYS A 34 12.49 5.98 -2.34
C LYS A 34 12.39 5.75 -3.86
N ASP A 35 13.46 5.29 -4.49
CA ASP A 35 13.50 5.04 -5.94
C ASP A 35 12.36 4.08 -6.35
N MET A 36 12.09 3.04 -5.57
CA MET A 36 10.99 2.10 -5.85
C MET A 36 9.62 2.78 -5.87
N TYR A 37 9.38 3.79 -5.02
CA TYR A 37 8.11 4.52 -5.00
C TYR A 37 7.99 5.53 -6.15
N GLU A 38 9.09 6.17 -6.53
CA GLU A 38 9.11 7.14 -7.64
C GLU A 38 8.91 6.45 -9.01
N GLU A 39 9.26 5.17 -9.13
CA GLU A 39 9.08 4.38 -10.35
C GLU A 39 7.66 3.77 -10.50
N ILE A 40 6.78 3.92 -9.51
CA ILE A 40 5.44 3.33 -9.57
C ILE A 40 4.60 3.99 -10.67
N SER A 41 4.11 3.16 -11.61
CA SER A 41 3.15 3.61 -12.62
C SER A 41 1.75 3.76 -12.00
N LEU A 42 1.16 4.95 -12.12
CA LEU A 42 -0.17 5.27 -11.60
C LEU A 42 -1.30 5.19 -12.65
N ASP A 43 -0.98 5.02 -13.94
CA ASP A 43 -1.95 5.01 -15.07
C ASP A 43 -2.49 3.61 -15.39
N ASP A 44 -2.68 2.77 -14.37
CA ASP A 44 -3.17 1.42 -14.64
C ASP A 44 -4.68 1.34 -14.88
N LYS A 45 -5.02 0.59 -15.93
CA LYS A 45 -6.38 0.33 -16.43
C LYS A 45 -6.68 -1.16 -16.51
N SER A 46 -5.85 -2.01 -15.90
CA SER A 46 -6.03 -3.46 -15.90
C SER A 46 -7.33 -3.90 -15.22
N GLY A 47 -7.87 -3.09 -14.31
CA GLY A 47 -8.99 -3.47 -13.45
C GLY A 47 -8.59 -4.46 -12.35
N LYS A 48 -7.29 -4.73 -12.20
CA LYS A 48 -6.71 -5.63 -11.21
C LYS A 48 -5.92 -4.86 -10.17
N VAL A 49 -5.81 -5.47 -9.00
CA VAL A 49 -4.94 -4.98 -7.94
C VAL A 49 -3.47 -5.24 -8.30
N GLN A 50 -2.63 -4.22 -8.18
CA GLN A 50 -1.19 -4.28 -8.41
C GLN A 50 -0.44 -3.27 -7.54
N ILE A 51 0.89 -3.22 -7.65
CA ILE A 51 1.70 -2.19 -6.99
C ILE A 51 1.23 -0.80 -7.44
N GLY A 52 1.03 0.10 -6.50
CA GLY A 52 0.48 1.44 -6.73
C GLY A 52 -1.04 1.52 -6.70
N SER A 53 -1.75 0.38 -6.66
CA SER A 53 -3.21 0.39 -6.53
C SER A 53 -3.65 0.90 -5.17
N VAL A 54 -4.74 1.67 -5.17
CA VAL A 54 -5.52 1.94 -3.98
C VAL A 54 -6.76 1.05 -4.01
N VAL A 55 -6.98 0.28 -2.95
CA VAL A 55 -8.04 -0.74 -2.90
C VAL A 55 -8.90 -0.51 -1.67
N ARG A 56 -10.22 -0.58 -1.85
CA ARG A 56 -11.16 -0.62 -0.73
C ARG A 56 -11.55 -2.06 -0.46
N LEU A 57 -11.26 -2.51 0.75
CA LEU A 57 -11.59 -3.85 1.21
C LEU A 57 -12.65 -3.78 2.29
N ASN A 58 -13.67 -4.61 2.16
CA ASN A 58 -14.69 -4.81 3.18
C ASN A 58 -14.33 -6.02 4.04
N TYR A 59 -14.21 -5.79 5.36
CA TYR A 59 -14.02 -6.84 6.35
C TYR A 59 -15.06 -6.67 7.46
N ASN A 60 -15.92 -7.67 7.63
CA ASN A 60 -17.00 -7.67 8.62
C ASN A 60 -17.87 -6.39 8.57
N GLY A 61 -18.21 -5.92 7.36
CA GLY A 61 -19.04 -4.73 7.14
C GLY A 61 -18.31 -3.40 7.31
N LYS A 62 -16.98 -3.41 7.51
CA LYS A 62 -16.16 -2.21 7.59
C LYS A 62 -15.30 -2.08 6.34
N ILE A 63 -15.45 -0.96 5.64
CA ILE A 63 -14.64 -0.62 4.48
C ILE A 63 -13.39 0.12 4.95
N ASN A 64 -12.23 -0.40 4.61
CA ASN A 64 -10.94 0.26 4.84
C ASN A 64 -10.22 0.45 3.51
N THR A 65 -9.48 1.55 3.40
CA THR A 65 -8.71 1.89 2.19
C THR A 65 -7.25 1.52 2.37
N TYR A 66 -6.70 0.79 1.41
CA TYR A 66 -5.33 0.30 1.41
C TYR A 66 -4.59 0.83 0.19
N PHE A 67 -3.32 1.17 0.37
CA PHE A 67 -2.39 1.41 -0.74
C PHE A 67 -1.40 0.26 -0.80
N LEU A 68 -1.26 -0.35 -1.98
CA LEU A 68 -0.40 -1.51 -2.20
C LEU A 68 0.99 -1.05 -2.65
N ALA A 69 1.96 -1.15 -1.74
CA ALA A 69 3.30 -0.62 -1.92
C ALA A 69 4.31 -1.71 -2.33
N PRO A 70 5.40 -1.36 -3.05
CA PRO A 70 6.47 -2.30 -3.38
C PRO A 70 7.28 -2.71 -2.13
N SER A 71 7.36 -1.83 -1.14
CA SER A 71 8.12 -1.98 0.10
C SER A 71 7.35 -1.31 1.26
N GLY A 72 7.86 -1.38 2.49
CA GLY A 72 7.24 -0.74 3.66
C GLY A 72 5.93 -1.39 4.16
N MET A 73 5.60 -1.20 5.44
CA MET A 73 4.37 -1.77 6.01
C MET A 73 3.85 -0.94 7.18
N GLY A 74 2.53 -0.87 7.33
CA GLY A 74 1.87 -0.55 8.60
C GLY A 74 1.69 0.94 8.89
N ASN A 75 2.09 1.81 7.97
CA ASN A 75 1.86 3.24 8.09
C ASN A 75 0.41 3.56 7.73
N ILE A 76 -0.31 4.16 8.67
CA ILE A 76 -1.62 4.79 8.42
C ILE A 76 -1.35 6.25 8.11
N MET A 77 -1.71 6.68 6.91
CA MET A 77 -1.60 8.07 6.50
C MET A 77 -2.97 8.66 6.21
N LYS A 78 -3.11 9.96 6.47
CA LYS A 78 -4.30 10.70 6.08
C LYS A 78 -4.06 11.37 4.73
N VAL A 79 -4.89 11.09 3.73
CA VAL A 79 -4.87 11.75 2.41
C VAL A 79 -6.21 12.42 2.19
N GLY A 80 -6.21 13.75 2.24
CA GLY A 80 -7.45 14.53 2.33
C GLY A 80 -8.25 14.18 3.59
N ASN A 81 -9.48 13.71 3.40
CA ASN A 81 -10.36 13.27 4.50
C ASN A 81 -10.37 11.74 4.71
N GLU A 82 -9.58 10.98 3.94
CA GLU A 82 -9.54 9.53 4.03
C GLU A 82 -8.27 9.04 4.74
N ALA A 83 -8.41 7.98 5.54
CA ALA A 83 -7.28 7.25 6.08
C ALA A 83 -6.92 6.12 5.12
N VAL A 84 -5.64 6.03 4.77
CA VAL A 84 -5.09 5.03 3.87
C VAL A 84 -4.05 4.22 4.64
N VAL A 85 -4.20 2.90 4.62
CA VAL A 85 -3.25 1.98 5.23
C VAL A 85 -2.27 1.52 4.16
N VAL A 86 -0.99 1.81 4.34
CA VAL A 86 0.07 1.33 3.43
C VAL A 86 0.45 -0.09 3.81
N ILE A 87 0.34 -1.00 2.85
CA ILE A 87 0.76 -2.40 2.99
C ILE A 87 1.67 -2.78 1.83
N SER A 88 2.74 -3.51 2.12
CA SER A 88 3.56 -4.11 1.07
C SER A 88 2.82 -5.26 0.38
N VAL A 89 3.07 -5.44 -0.91
CA VAL A 89 2.71 -6.66 -1.66
C VAL A 89 3.23 -7.95 -1.03
N PHE A 90 4.29 -7.89 -0.21
CA PHE A 90 4.85 -9.05 0.49
C PHE A 90 4.17 -9.33 1.84
N SER A 91 3.20 -8.50 2.25
CA SER A 91 2.38 -8.77 3.44
C SER A 91 1.35 -9.86 3.17
N THR A 92 0.88 -10.57 4.20
CA THR A 92 -0.15 -11.62 4.03
C THR A 92 -1.41 -11.12 3.31
N LEU A 93 -1.86 -9.91 3.63
CA LEU A 93 -3.01 -9.31 2.95
C LEU A 93 -2.63 -8.84 1.53
N GLY A 94 -1.48 -8.17 1.39
CA GLY A 94 -1.03 -7.61 0.11
C GLY A 94 -0.81 -8.68 -0.96
N ASP A 95 -0.21 -9.81 -0.58
CA ASP A 95 -0.01 -10.97 -1.44
C ASP A 95 -1.35 -11.58 -1.86
N ALA A 96 -2.26 -11.73 -0.89
CA ALA A 96 -3.57 -12.34 -1.14
C ALA A 96 -4.48 -11.52 -2.06
N ILE A 97 -4.39 -10.18 -2.04
CA ILE A 97 -5.19 -9.31 -2.93
C ILE A 97 -4.50 -9.01 -4.26
N LEU A 98 -3.23 -9.39 -4.42
CA LEU A 98 -2.50 -9.10 -5.65
C LEU A 98 -3.19 -9.82 -6.83
N GLN A 99 -3.38 -9.10 -7.94
CA GLN A 99 -4.12 -9.56 -9.13
C GLN A 99 -5.62 -9.84 -8.93
N SER A 100 -6.19 -9.59 -7.75
CA SER A 100 -7.64 -9.66 -7.55
C SER A 100 -8.36 -8.56 -8.32
N GLU A 101 -9.61 -8.84 -8.66
CA GLU A 101 -10.54 -7.92 -9.32
C GLU A 101 -11.64 -7.48 -8.34
N LYS A 102 -12.40 -6.45 -8.72
CA LYS A 102 -13.57 -6.03 -7.95
C LYS A 102 -14.58 -7.18 -7.85
N GLY A 103 -15.03 -7.45 -6.63
CA GLY A 103 -15.99 -8.50 -6.32
C GLY A 103 -15.33 -9.80 -5.84
N ASP A 104 -14.00 -9.92 -5.94
CA ASP A 104 -13.29 -11.08 -5.42
C ASP A 104 -13.28 -11.12 -3.89
N GLU A 105 -13.44 -12.33 -3.36
CA GLU A 105 -13.21 -12.62 -1.95
C GLU A 105 -11.82 -13.21 -1.75
N VAL A 106 -11.04 -12.63 -0.85
CA VAL A 106 -9.75 -13.16 -0.43
C VAL A 106 -9.81 -13.64 1.01
N VAL A 107 -9.20 -14.78 1.28
CA VAL A 107 -9.12 -15.37 2.63
C VAL A 107 -7.67 -15.39 3.06
N ILE A 108 -7.39 -14.80 4.22
CA ILE A 108 -6.05 -14.81 4.82
C ILE A 108 -6.09 -15.44 6.21
N ASP A 109 -5.00 -16.11 6.58
CA ASP A 109 -4.75 -16.46 7.98
C ASP A 109 -4.03 -15.30 8.67
N MET A 110 -4.63 -14.79 9.75
CA MET A 110 -3.95 -13.87 10.65
C MET A 110 -3.88 -14.47 12.05
N ARG A 111 -2.71 -15.04 12.37
CA ARG A 111 -2.41 -15.62 13.70
C ARG A 111 -3.38 -16.75 14.06
N GLY A 112 -3.68 -17.63 13.11
CA GLY A 112 -4.60 -18.75 13.29
C GLY A 112 -6.09 -18.38 13.22
N GLN A 113 -6.41 -17.16 12.78
CA GLN A 113 -7.78 -16.73 12.53
C GLN A 113 -7.94 -16.41 11.05
N GLU A 114 -8.87 -17.10 10.40
CA GLU A 114 -9.28 -16.78 9.04
C GLU A 114 -9.99 -15.43 9.00
N ARG A 115 -9.56 -14.57 8.07
CA ARG A 115 -10.22 -13.31 7.75
C ARG A 115 -10.59 -13.30 6.27
N LYS A 116 -11.86 -13.01 6.00
CA LYS A 116 -12.40 -12.90 4.64
C LYS A 116 -12.60 -11.43 4.28
N TYR A 117 -11.94 -10.97 3.23
CA TYR A 117 -12.07 -9.62 2.71
C TYR A 117 -12.74 -9.67 1.34
N LEU A 118 -13.63 -8.73 1.07
CA LEU A 118 -14.22 -8.49 -0.25
C LEU A 118 -13.55 -7.27 -0.89
N VAL A 119 -13.09 -7.41 -2.13
CA VAL A 119 -12.58 -6.29 -2.94
C VAL A 119 -13.75 -5.47 -3.47
N GLU A 120 -14.06 -4.35 -2.82
CA GLU A 120 -15.21 -3.50 -3.18
C GLU A 120 -14.89 -2.58 -4.36
N GLU A 121 -13.66 -2.06 -4.39
CA GLU A 121 -13.26 -1.02 -5.34
C GLU A 121 -11.73 -0.98 -5.52
N ILE A 122 -11.29 -0.69 -6.75
CA ILE A 122 -9.91 -0.39 -7.12
C ILE A 122 -9.92 1.02 -7.72
N ILE A 123 -9.09 1.92 -7.16
CA ILE A 123 -9.08 3.36 -7.42
C ILE A 123 -7.85 3.77 -8.24
#